data_AF-A0A929NLC6-F1
#
_entry.id   AF-A0A929NLC6-F1
#
_cell.length_a   1.000
_cell.length_b   1.000
_cell.length_c   1.000
_cell.angle_alpha   90.00
_cell.angle_beta   90.00
_cell.angle_gamma   90.00
#
_symmetry.space_group_name_H-M   'P 1'
#
loop_
_entity.id
_entity.type
_entity.pdbx_description
1 polymer ?
#
loop_
_entity_poly.entity_id
_entity_poly.type
_entity_poly.pdbx_seq_one_letter_code
_entity_poly.pdbx_strand_id
1 'polypeptide(L)'
;MIINTSIGDIEIELFDTETPGTVANFLNYVNDGDYEDSFIHRSVPGFVIQGGGFTFKDGIVGNVPTDPPIANEFNRSNLRGTISMAKIGGDKDSATSQWFINVADNPGLDGDDGSGGGFFTVFGQVVGDGMDVVDAIAALQRVNVGGALGELPVRDWSGGDVLKENLVFANVVLANNPPPVNTACDAAFVTQNPDELVIDIAPTGTDDTVNIQCALTEAAKTGIPIVRLAKAEYTVSSILVTEFNGSFQGTTRDDSILNVADQSIACSTMQDQGLTPAAIKFVRGEPRLRFMTIKAANPCISGDPLQHLIHFTGLDANDSNCKNDVVFGAIDRVNLVGPGRETGILSAIAVTPEAMVLGGCKDTLLGTFKLNRSEISDFSTGISTAMRAGAQVDVNFSAFTDNSTAIVLADSNQSTTIISNEINSENTNLANAAAYGVVITTVGAAAPSKTRVVINNNKFIFSDSVGNSGSAIAAGLFNTSVQDVSISITNNKFTLAGGQLIAISGNDINNAAISANNFAGNGLYGILADSVNTQGVSGWTITANSGFLGFTSLSDVLLGSGTSQMIIGPDQGAVTDDQGTENTIL
;
A
#
# COMPACT_ATOMS: atom_id res chain seq x y z
N MET A 1 3.31 -2.87 19.05
CA MET A 1 3.63 -1.48 19.46
C MET A 1 5.13 -1.36 19.59
N ILE A 2 5.71 -0.17 19.45
CA ILE A 2 7.14 0.08 19.64
C ILE A 2 7.32 1.16 20.70
N ILE A 3 8.17 0.92 21.69
CA ILE A 3 8.72 1.97 22.54
C ILE A 3 10.07 2.35 21.94
N ASN A 4 10.10 3.46 21.22
CA ASN A 4 11.34 4.01 20.68
C ASN A 4 12.14 4.63 21.81
N THR A 5 13.27 4.02 22.13
CA THR A 5 14.19 4.56 23.11
C THR A 5 15.46 5.05 22.46
N SER A 6 16.14 5.94 23.16
CA SER A 6 17.44 6.43 22.76
C SER A 6 18.57 5.38 22.91
N ILE A 7 18.27 4.15 23.35
CA ILE A 7 19.20 2.98 23.32
C ILE A 7 18.86 2.04 22.15
N GLY A 8 17.59 2.00 21.73
CA GLY A 8 17.08 1.08 20.73
C GLY A 8 15.55 0.92 20.87
N ASP A 9 14.96 0.15 19.96
CA ASP A 9 13.51 -0.07 19.95
C ASP A 9 13.12 -1.27 20.82
N ILE A 10 12.01 -1.12 21.55
CA ILE A 10 11.40 -2.21 22.32
C ILE A 10 10.05 -2.52 21.70
N GLU A 11 9.96 -3.65 20.99
CA GLU A 11 8.71 -4.14 20.42
C GLU A 11 7.85 -4.80 21.50
N ILE A 12 6.56 -4.46 21.52
CA ILE A 12 5.58 -4.94 22.50
C ILE A 12 4.34 -5.48 21.80
N GLU A 13 3.97 -6.70 22.15
CA GLU A 13 2.67 -7.32 21.87
C GLU A 13 1.72 -7.06 23.05
N LEU A 14 0.51 -6.58 22.77
CA LEU A 14 -0.50 -6.23 23.79
C LEU A 14 -1.53 -7.34 23.96
N PHE A 15 -2.04 -7.54 25.17
CA PHE A 15 -3.05 -8.55 25.53
C PHE A 15 -4.45 -7.93 25.60
N ASP A 16 -4.94 -7.41 24.48
CA ASP A 16 -6.21 -6.69 24.35
C ASP A 16 -7.45 -7.51 24.73
N THR A 17 -7.40 -8.82 24.54
CA THR A 17 -8.51 -9.73 24.87
C THR A 17 -8.59 -10.03 26.37
N GLU A 18 -7.45 -10.07 27.05
CA GLU A 18 -7.36 -10.43 28.48
C GLU A 18 -7.43 -9.22 29.40
N THR A 19 -6.93 -8.07 28.93
CA THR A 19 -6.85 -6.80 29.67
C THR A 19 -7.39 -5.63 28.83
N PRO A 20 -8.65 -5.72 28.36
CA PRO A 20 -9.20 -4.76 27.40
C PRO A 20 -9.24 -3.33 27.93
N GLY A 21 -9.59 -3.12 29.20
CA GLY A 21 -9.62 -1.78 29.79
C GLY A 21 -8.22 -1.17 29.92
N THR A 22 -7.24 -1.99 30.26
CA THR A 22 -5.85 -1.59 30.43
C THR A 22 -5.19 -1.27 29.10
N VAL A 23 -5.38 -2.13 28.09
CA VAL A 23 -4.87 -1.88 26.74
C VAL A 23 -5.54 -0.64 26.13
N ALA A 24 -6.85 -0.47 26.28
CA ALA A 24 -7.54 0.72 25.79
C ALA A 24 -7.02 2.01 26.45
N ASN A 25 -6.83 2.01 27.77
CA ASN A 25 -6.22 3.12 28.50
C ASN A 25 -4.80 3.42 28.04
N PHE A 26 -3.95 2.40 27.92
CA PHE A 26 -2.58 2.58 27.48
C PHE A 26 -2.51 3.15 26.07
N LEU A 27 -3.35 2.65 25.16
CA LEU A 27 -3.49 3.18 23.79
C LEU A 27 -4.03 4.60 23.76
N ASN A 28 -4.88 5.01 24.72
CA ASN A 28 -5.37 6.38 24.79
C ASN A 28 -4.20 7.37 24.96
N TYR A 29 -3.33 7.15 25.94
CA TYR A 29 -2.12 7.97 26.14
C TYR A 29 -1.17 7.95 24.92
N VAL A 30 -1.07 6.83 24.20
CA VAL A 30 -0.27 6.75 22.97
C VAL A 30 -0.88 7.62 21.86
N ASN A 31 -2.20 7.53 21.67
CA ASN A 31 -2.92 8.27 20.63
C ASN A 31 -3.00 9.77 20.91
N ASP A 32 -3.11 10.16 22.19
CA ASP A 32 -3.12 11.55 22.63
C ASP A 32 -1.72 12.18 22.62
N GLY A 33 -0.67 11.38 22.37
CA GLY A 33 0.72 11.84 22.33
C GLY A 33 1.30 12.15 23.72
N ASP A 34 0.66 11.69 24.79
CA ASP A 34 1.02 12.03 26.17
C ASP A 34 2.38 11.45 26.60
N TYR A 35 2.85 10.41 25.92
CA TYR A 35 4.19 9.86 26.10
C TYR A 35 5.29 10.58 25.29
N GLU A 36 4.97 11.61 24.51
CA GLU A 36 5.97 12.45 23.83
C GLU A 36 6.93 13.08 24.85
N ASP A 37 8.24 12.98 24.58
CA ASP A 37 9.30 13.40 25.50
C ASP A 37 9.24 12.71 26.88
N SER A 38 8.54 11.58 27.01
CA SER A 38 8.59 10.75 28.21
C SER A 38 9.91 9.98 28.29
N PHE A 39 10.34 9.64 29.50
CA PHE A 39 11.60 8.96 29.74
C PHE A 39 11.46 7.88 30.82
N ILE A 40 12.39 6.93 30.80
CA ILE A 40 12.53 5.92 31.86
C ILE A 40 13.02 6.63 33.12
N HIS A 41 12.10 6.86 34.05
CA HIS A 41 12.34 7.67 35.23
C HIS A 41 12.81 6.84 36.44
N ARG A 42 12.68 5.52 36.36
CA ARG A 42 13.09 4.58 37.40
C ARG A 42 13.58 3.26 36.78
N SER A 43 14.73 2.78 37.23
CA SER A 43 15.28 1.47 36.88
C SER A 43 15.80 0.78 38.13
N VAL A 44 15.33 -0.43 38.42
CA VAL A 44 15.76 -1.21 39.58
C VAL A 44 16.39 -2.52 39.07
N PRO A 45 17.71 -2.73 39.29
CA PRO A 45 18.41 -3.92 38.82
C PRO A 45 17.75 -5.21 39.28
N GLY A 46 17.53 -6.14 38.35
CA GLY A 46 16.91 -7.43 38.63
C GLY A 46 15.42 -7.34 39.00
N PHE A 47 14.77 -6.21 38.73
CA PHE A 47 13.35 -6.01 39.04
C PHE A 47 12.59 -5.44 37.83
N VAL A 48 12.63 -4.12 37.61
CA VAL A 48 11.85 -3.45 36.55
C VAL A 48 12.55 -2.20 36.00
N ILE A 49 12.20 -1.81 34.77
CA ILE A 49 12.34 -0.44 34.27
C ILE A 49 10.96 0.20 34.16
N GLN A 50 10.81 1.48 34.52
CA GLN A 50 9.51 2.15 34.64
C GLN A 50 9.51 3.50 33.92
N GLY A 51 8.46 3.74 33.15
CA GLY A 51 8.27 4.90 32.27
C GLY A 51 6.83 5.46 32.36
N GLY A 52 6.52 6.44 31.50
CA GLY A 52 5.16 6.96 31.34
C GLY A 52 4.63 7.86 32.46
N GLY A 53 5.48 8.27 33.40
CA GLY A 53 5.08 9.13 34.53
C GLY A 53 5.49 10.60 34.38
N PHE A 54 6.59 10.84 33.69
CA PHE A 54 7.23 12.15 33.59
C PHE A 54 7.64 12.44 32.15
N THR A 55 7.68 13.72 31.81
CA THR A 55 8.15 14.25 30.53
C THR A 55 9.29 15.23 30.76
N PHE A 56 10.15 15.41 29.76
CA PHE A 56 11.20 16.42 29.80
C PHE A 56 11.05 17.38 28.62
N LYS A 57 10.45 18.55 28.86
CA LYS A 57 10.15 19.55 27.83
C LYS A 57 10.75 20.90 28.21
N ASP A 58 11.44 21.54 27.27
CA ASP A 58 12.06 22.86 27.45
C ASP A 58 12.96 23.00 28.70
N GLY A 59 13.66 21.92 29.07
CA GLY A 59 14.54 21.89 30.25
C GLY A 59 13.82 21.67 31.58
N ILE A 60 12.53 21.35 31.56
CA ILE A 60 11.68 21.18 32.75
C ILE A 60 11.14 19.74 32.80
N VAL A 61 11.24 19.12 33.97
CA VAL A 61 10.56 17.85 34.25
C VAL A 61 9.09 18.13 34.58
N GLY A 62 8.19 17.61 33.73
CA GLY A 62 6.74 17.64 33.93
C GLY A 62 6.19 16.26 34.25
N ASN A 63 4.89 16.20 34.56
CA ASN A 63 4.15 14.94 34.64
C ASN A 63 3.51 14.64 33.28
N VAL A 64 3.40 13.37 32.94
CA VAL A 64 2.48 12.92 31.89
C VAL A 64 1.05 13.27 32.34
N PRO A 65 0.22 13.95 31.51
CA PRO A 65 -1.19 14.15 31.80
C PRO A 65 -1.87 12.81 32.11
N THR A 66 -2.78 12.77 33.08
CA THR A 66 -3.42 11.52 33.49
C THR A 66 -4.93 11.59 33.34
N ASP A 67 -5.49 10.57 32.69
CA ASP A 67 -6.90 10.23 32.70
C ASP A 67 -7.37 9.65 34.05
N PRO A 68 -8.68 9.49 34.26
CA PRO A 68 -9.21 8.79 35.43
C PRO A 68 -8.58 7.39 35.61
N PRO A 69 -8.34 6.95 36.85
CA PRO A 69 -7.79 5.63 37.10
C PRO A 69 -8.64 4.49 36.55
N ILE A 70 -7.99 3.43 36.12
CA ILE A 70 -8.63 2.22 35.59
C ILE A 70 -8.71 1.10 36.63
N ALA A 71 -9.72 0.24 36.47
CA ALA A 71 -9.87 -0.96 37.26
C ALA A 71 -8.71 -1.94 37.00
N ASN A 72 -8.28 -2.63 38.05
CA ASN A 72 -7.29 -3.68 37.94
C ASN A 72 -7.84 -4.89 37.16
N GLU A 73 -7.09 -5.39 36.17
CA GLU A 73 -7.45 -6.50 35.30
C GLU A 73 -6.40 -7.63 35.37
N PHE A 74 -5.84 -7.88 36.56
CA PHE A 74 -4.81 -8.91 36.72
C PHE A 74 -5.27 -10.29 36.20
N ASN A 75 -4.55 -10.79 35.19
CA ASN A 75 -4.78 -12.11 34.60
C ASN A 75 -3.49 -12.93 34.40
N ARG A 76 -2.32 -12.27 34.31
CA ARG A 76 -1.03 -12.90 34.01
C ARG A 76 0.02 -12.56 35.05
N SER A 77 0.92 -13.52 35.28
CA SER A 77 2.09 -13.36 36.16
C SER A 77 3.09 -12.36 35.57
N ASN A 78 3.69 -11.54 36.44
CA ASN A 78 4.72 -10.54 36.11
C ASN A 78 6.08 -11.21 35.85
N LEU A 79 6.15 -11.99 34.77
CA LEU A 79 7.36 -12.68 34.32
C LEU A 79 8.29 -11.73 33.57
N ARG A 80 9.57 -12.10 33.46
CA ARG A 80 10.55 -11.35 32.65
C ARG A 80 10.01 -11.10 31.24
N GLY A 81 10.15 -9.87 30.77
CA GLY A 81 9.68 -9.41 29.47
C GLY A 81 8.22 -9.00 29.41
N THR A 82 7.44 -9.16 30.48
CA THR A 82 6.08 -8.62 30.52
C THR A 82 6.07 -7.11 30.81
N ILE A 83 5.10 -6.40 30.22
CA ILE A 83 4.81 -5.00 30.56
C ILE A 83 3.52 -4.93 31.41
N SER A 84 3.57 -4.11 32.46
CA SER A 84 2.51 -3.99 33.46
C SER A 84 2.25 -2.54 33.86
N MET A 85 1.01 -2.26 34.31
CA MET A 85 0.65 -0.93 34.80
C MET A 85 1.19 -0.67 36.20
N ALA A 86 1.84 0.47 36.41
CA ALA A 86 2.17 0.95 37.74
C ALA A 86 0.94 1.61 38.39
N LYS A 87 0.90 1.57 39.73
CA LYS A 87 -0.23 2.05 40.54
C LYS A 87 0.25 2.54 41.90
N ILE A 88 -0.63 3.23 42.61
CA ILE A 88 -0.40 3.66 43.99
C ILE A 88 -0.54 2.44 44.93
N GLY A 89 0.40 2.28 45.87
CA GLY A 89 0.33 1.22 46.87
C GLY A 89 -0.90 1.39 47.78
N GLY A 90 -1.59 0.29 48.11
CA GLY A 90 -2.84 0.33 48.88
C GLY A 90 -4.11 0.62 48.07
N ASP A 91 -4.00 0.88 46.77
CA ASP A 91 -5.16 1.08 45.89
C ASP A 91 -4.97 0.35 44.56
N LYS A 92 -5.69 -0.77 44.38
CA LYS A 92 -5.55 -1.65 43.22
C LYS A 92 -6.07 -1.01 41.92
N ASP A 93 -7.02 -0.07 42.01
CA ASP A 93 -7.70 0.56 40.87
C ASP A 93 -7.17 2.00 40.63
N SER A 94 -5.91 2.24 40.95
CA SER A 94 -5.26 3.57 40.87
C SER A 94 -4.32 3.74 39.67
N ALA A 95 -4.24 2.75 38.78
CA ALA A 95 -3.39 2.82 37.60
C ALA A 95 -3.89 3.87 36.60
N THR A 96 -2.97 4.67 36.04
CA THR A 96 -3.26 5.71 35.04
C THR A 96 -2.32 5.57 33.83
N SER A 97 -1.22 6.34 33.77
CA SER A 97 -0.30 6.42 32.62
C SER A 97 1.02 5.66 32.82
N GLN A 98 1.39 5.37 34.07
CA GLN A 98 2.69 4.77 34.35
C GLN A 98 2.70 3.27 34.06
N TRP A 99 3.78 2.80 33.46
CA TRP A 99 4.00 1.40 33.10
C TRP A 99 5.42 0.96 33.46
N PHE A 100 5.62 -0.33 33.60
CA PHE A 100 6.95 -0.92 33.80
C PHE A 100 7.12 -2.22 33.03
N ILE A 101 8.36 -2.49 32.62
CA ILE A 101 8.78 -3.75 32.00
C ILE A 101 9.57 -4.55 33.04
N ASN A 102 9.17 -5.80 33.22
CA ASN A 102 9.82 -6.74 34.12
C ASN A 102 11.16 -7.22 33.53
N VAL A 103 12.28 -6.93 34.20
CA VAL A 103 13.61 -7.43 33.79
C VAL A 103 13.97 -8.76 34.45
N ALA A 104 13.14 -9.25 35.35
CA ALA A 104 13.22 -10.57 35.97
C ALA A 104 11.81 -11.09 36.26
N ASP A 105 11.68 -12.36 36.64
CA ASP A 105 10.40 -12.90 37.12
C ASP A 105 10.07 -12.32 38.50
N ASN A 106 8.94 -11.63 38.60
CA ASN A 106 8.53 -10.86 39.77
C ASN A 106 7.20 -11.37 40.37
N PRO A 107 7.13 -12.62 40.86
CA PRO A 107 5.88 -13.20 41.37
C PRO A 107 5.35 -12.47 42.61
N GLY A 108 6.16 -11.65 43.28
CA GLY A 108 5.71 -10.77 44.37
C GLY A 108 4.73 -9.67 43.91
N LEU A 109 4.62 -9.41 42.61
CA LEU A 109 3.66 -8.47 42.00
C LEU A 109 2.32 -9.13 41.67
N ASP A 110 2.23 -10.45 41.81
CA ASP A 110 1.06 -11.26 41.42
C ASP A 110 0.11 -11.53 42.57
N GLY A 111 0.37 -10.98 43.75
CA GLY A 111 -0.36 -11.29 44.98
C GLY A 111 -0.98 -10.08 45.66
N ASP A 112 -1.92 -10.37 46.57
CA ASP A 112 -2.41 -9.41 47.53
C ASP A 112 -1.27 -8.98 48.47
N ASP A 113 -1.02 -7.67 48.58
CA ASP A 113 -0.02 -7.10 49.47
C ASP A 113 -0.54 -6.93 50.92
N GLY A 114 -1.77 -7.37 51.19
CA GLY A 114 -2.44 -7.28 52.49
C GLY A 114 -2.97 -5.89 52.81
N SER A 115 -2.82 -4.93 51.88
CA SER A 115 -3.36 -3.57 51.98
C SER A 115 -4.61 -3.35 51.12
N GLY A 116 -5.10 -4.41 50.45
CA GLY A 116 -6.21 -4.31 49.49
C GLY A 116 -5.80 -3.74 48.14
N GLY A 117 -4.50 -3.45 47.97
CA GLY A 117 -3.93 -2.85 46.78
C GLY A 117 -3.23 -3.83 45.84
N GLY A 118 -3.13 -5.13 46.16
CA GLY A 118 -2.32 -6.08 45.39
C GLY A 118 -2.77 -6.31 43.95
N PHE A 119 -1.93 -7.05 43.21
CA PHE A 119 -1.99 -7.38 41.77
C PHE A 119 -1.62 -6.23 40.82
N PHE A 120 -0.57 -6.43 40.01
CA PHE A 120 -0.20 -5.51 38.93
C PHE A 120 -0.60 -6.10 37.57
N THR A 121 -1.50 -5.42 36.86
CA THR A 121 -2.01 -5.87 35.56
C THR A 121 -0.90 -5.94 34.53
N VAL A 122 -0.50 -7.15 34.15
CA VAL A 122 0.27 -7.43 32.92
C VAL A 122 -0.65 -7.27 31.72
N PHE A 123 -0.32 -6.36 30.80
CA PHE A 123 -1.14 -6.06 29.64
C PHE A 123 -0.42 -6.25 28.30
N GLY A 124 0.81 -6.76 28.34
CA GLY A 124 1.55 -7.13 27.14
C GLY A 124 2.88 -7.81 27.46
N GLN A 125 3.65 -8.08 26.40
CA GLN A 125 5.00 -8.62 26.50
C GLN A 125 5.93 -8.04 25.43
N VAL A 126 7.20 -7.96 25.77
CA VAL A 126 8.28 -7.61 24.85
C VAL A 126 8.50 -8.79 23.90
N VAL A 127 8.61 -8.50 22.61
CA VAL A 127 8.83 -9.47 21.54
C VAL A 127 10.11 -9.14 20.76
N GLY A 128 10.55 -10.09 19.92
CA GLY A 128 11.76 -9.93 19.11
C GLY A 128 13.02 -9.69 19.96
N ASP A 129 13.88 -8.79 19.49
CA ASP A 129 15.15 -8.44 20.13
C ASP A 129 14.99 -7.32 21.20
N GLY A 130 13.76 -6.89 21.50
CA GLY A 130 13.49 -5.76 22.40
C GLY A 130 13.99 -5.98 23.84
N MET A 131 14.16 -7.24 24.27
CA MET A 131 14.69 -7.54 25.60
C MET A 131 16.17 -7.19 25.76
N ASP A 132 16.96 -7.22 24.69
CA ASP A 132 18.36 -6.80 24.74
C ASP A 132 18.47 -5.29 25.03
N VAL A 133 17.55 -4.50 24.47
CA VAL A 133 17.45 -3.06 24.75
C VAL A 133 17.00 -2.82 26.19
N VAL A 134 15.99 -3.54 26.67
CA VAL A 134 15.53 -3.46 28.06
C VAL A 134 16.67 -3.76 29.04
N ASP A 135 17.45 -4.82 28.79
CA ASP A 135 18.60 -5.18 29.61
C ASP A 135 19.70 -4.11 29.56
N ALA A 136 19.98 -3.54 28.39
CA ALA A 136 20.93 -2.44 28.24
C ALA A 136 20.52 -1.20 29.05
N ILE A 137 19.24 -0.84 29.05
CA ILE A 137 18.69 0.25 29.89
C ILE A 137 18.86 -0.09 31.37
N ALA A 138 18.55 -1.33 31.77
CA ALA A 138 18.66 -1.77 33.17
C ALA A 138 20.12 -1.79 33.67
N ALA A 139 21.08 -2.00 32.78
CA ALA A 139 22.52 -2.00 33.06
C ALA A 139 23.12 -0.59 33.23
N LEU A 140 22.40 0.47 32.83
CA LEU A 140 22.91 1.84 32.96
C LEU A 140 23.21 2.24 34.40
N GLN A 141 24.08 3.24 34.53
CA GLN A 141 24.27 3.92 35.79
C GLN A 141 22.96 4.60 36.22
N ARG A 142 22.68 4.60 37.53
CA ARG A 142 21.54 5.30 38.11
C ARG A 142 22.01 6.47 38.96
N VAL A 143 21.21 7.52 38.97
CA VAL A 143 21.43 8.70 39.81
C VAL A 143 20.15 9.02 40.59
N ASN A 144 20.33 9.59 41.77
CA ASN A 144 19.22 10.06 42.59
C ASN A 144 19.10 11.57 42.42
N VAL A 145 18.06 12.01 41.73
CA VAL A 145 17.74 13.44 41.56
C VAL A 145 16.54 13.87 42.42
N GLY A 146 16.15 13.04 43.39
CA GLY A 146 15.11 13.32 44.37
C GLY A 146 13.69 12.91 43.95
N GLY A 147 12.80 12.82 44.94
CA GLY A 147 11.39 12.48 44.72
C GLY A 147 11.18 11.13 44.04
N ALA A 148 10.35 11.10 42.99
CA ALA A 148 10.08 9.90 42.19
C ALA A 148 11.25 9.48 41.27
N LEU A 149 12.32 10.28 41.20
CA LEU A 149 13.48 10.09 40.33
C LEU A 149 14.72 9.62 41.11
N GLY A 150 14.50 8.78 42.13
CA GLY A 150 15.55 8.30 43.03
C GLY A 150 16.49 7.24 42.42
N GLU A 151 16.04 6.58 41.35
CA GLU A 151 16.74 5.49 40.65
C GLU A 151 16.73 5.75 39.13
N LEU A 152 17.03 6.99 38.73
CA LEU A 152 16.95 7.44 37.34
C LEU A 152 18.11 6.84 36.52
N PRO A 153 17.87 5.97 35.52
CA PRO A 153 18.92 5.51 34.63
C PRO A 153 19.42 6.65 33.73
N VAL A 154 20.73 6.80 33.64
CA VAL A 154 21.37 7.84 32.83
C VAL A 154 22.44 7.27 31.91
N ARG A 155 22.51 7.80 30.70
CA ARG A 155 23.58 7.51 29.73
C ARG A 155 24.66 8.57 29.76
N ASP A 156 25.90 8.14 29.52
CA ASP A 156 27.07 9.00 29.32
C ASP A 156 27.28 10.09 30.40
N TRP A 157 26.75 9.85 31.60
CA TRP A 157 26.83 10.81 32.70
C TRP A 157 28.13 10.61 33.48
N SER A 158 28.94 11.65 33.56
CA SER A 158 30.26 11.63 34.22
C SER A 158 30.31 12.43 35.53
N GLY A 159 29.16 12.91 36.01
CA GLY A 159 29.02 13.73 37.22
C GLY A 159 28.43 15.11 36.95
N GLY A 160 27.83 15.72 37.98
CA GLY A 160 27.18 17.04 37.89
C GLY A 160 25.68 16.96 37.64
N ASP A 161 25.10 18.00 37.05
CA ASP A 161 23.66 18.03 36.75
C ASP A 161 23.31 16.99 35.66
N VAL A 162 22.13 16.40 35.74
CA VAL A 162 21.61 15.50 34.70
C VAL A 162 21.02 16.35 33.58
N LEU A 163 21.55 16.20 32.36
CA LEU A 163 21.10 16.92 31.18
C LEU A 163 20.15 16.07 30.33
N LYS A 164 19.47 16.72 29.37
CA LYS A 164 18.54 16.05 28.44
C LYS A 164 19.19 14.83 27.77
N GLU A 165 20.41 14.98 27.27
CA GLU A 165 21.16 13.91 26.59
C GLU A 165 21.42 12.68 27.48
N ASN A 166 21.42 12.85 28.80
CA ASN A 166 21.62 11.75 29.73
C ASN A 166 20.34 10.91 29.93
N LEU A 167 19.16 11.43 29.59
CA LEU A 167 17.88 10.77 29.84
C LEU A 167 17.58 9.70 28.78
N VAL A 168 17.13 8.54 29.24
CA VAL A 168 16.61 7.49 28.35
C VAL A 168 15.16 7.81 27.98
N PHE A 169 14.97 8.59 26.92
CA PHE A 169 13.64 8.82 26.34
C PHE A 169 12.98 7.50 25.92
N ALA A 170 11.67 7.44 26.06
CA ALA A 170 10.82 6.29 25.79
C ALA A 170 9.52 6.78 25.12
N ASN A 171 9.60 7.05 23.82
CA ASN A 171 8.46 7.48 23.02
C ASN A 171 7.68 6.25 22.58
N VAL A 172 6.41 6.16 22.99
CA VAL A 172 5.58 5.00 22.71
C VAL A 172 4.77 5.27 21.45
N VAL A 173 4.93 4.42 20.43
CA VAL A 173 4.22 4.53 19.14
C VAL A 173 3.58 3.21 18.78
N LEU A 174 2.40 3.25 18.17
CA LEU A 174 1.83 2.07 17.53
C LEU A 174 2.79 1.59 16.43
N ALA A 175 3.08 0.28 16.40
CA ALA A 175 3.91 -0.33 15.33
C ALA A 175 3.30 -0.12 13.93
N ASN A 176 2.06 0.36 13.88
CA ASN A 176 1.26 0.59 12.70
C ASN A 176 0.91 2.07 12.45
N ASN A 177 1.53 3.00 13.18
CA ASN A 177 1.78 4.31 12.65
C ASN A 177 3.24 4.31 12.19
N PRO A 178 3.53 4.48 10.89
CA PRO A 178 4.79 5.11 10.52
C PRO A 178 4.87 6.36 11.40
N PRO A 179 5.99 6.59 12.10
CA PRO A 179 6.05 7.69 13.06
C PRO A 179 5.51 8.96 12.38
N PRO A 180 4.62 9.75 13.01
CA PRO A 180 4.55 11.13 12.62
C PRO A 180 5.95 11.67 12.90
N VAL A 181 6.76 11.78 11.84
CA VAL A 181 8.12 12.28 11.94
C VAL A 181 7.99 13.78 12.17
N ASN A 182 7.74 14.13 13.43
CA ASN A 182 8.14 15.41 14.02
C ASN A 182 9.59 15.33 14.53
N THR A 183 10.36 14.33 14.08
CA THR A 183 11.82 14.40 14.13
C THR A 183 12.23 15.39 13.06
N ALA A 184 12.75 16.54 13.46
CA ALA A 184 13.32 17.51 12.54
C ALA A 184 14.23 16.80 11.54
N CYS A 185 14.08 17.10 10.24
CA CYS A 185 14.87 16.44 9.22
C CYS A 185 16.36 16.59 9.54
N ASP A 186 17.14 15.52 9.37
CA ASP A 186 18.57 15.61 9.60
C ASP A 186 19.18 16.58 8.59
N ALA A 187 19.60 17.75 9.08
CA ALA A 187 20.15 18.82 8.26
C ALA A 187 21.46 18.42 7.54
N ALA A 188 22.09 17.32 7.93
CA ALA A 188 23.22 16.76 7.20
C ALA A 188 22.82 16.12 5.86
N PHE A 189 21.57 15.65 5.75
CA PHE A 189 21.09 14.90 4.58
C PHE A 189 19.92 15.58 3.88
N VAL A 190 19.14 16.40 4.58
CA VAL A 190 17.97 17.10 4.04
C VAL A 190 18.23 18.59 4.06
N THR A 191 18.32 19.19 2.87
CA THR A 191 18.53 20.63 2.71
C THR A 191 17.28 21.27 2.10
N GLN A 192 16.69 22.21 2.82
CA GLN A 192 15.62 23.03 2.27
C GLN A 192 16.19 24.25 1.56
N ASN A 193 15.73 24.49 0.34
CA ASN A 193 16.01 25.69 -0.44
C ASN A 193 14.68 26.43 -0.73
N PRO A 194 14.16 27.22 0.22
CA PRO A 194 12.84 27.85 0.08
C PRO A 194 12.74 28.80 -1.13
N ASP A 195 13.84 29.49 -1.46
CA ASP A 195 13.90 30.39 -2.62
C ASP A 195 13.79 29.64 -3.96
N GLU A 196 14.27 28.40 -4.01
CA GLU A 196 14.16 27.54 -5.19
C GLU A 196 12.93 26.63 -5.15
N LEU A 197 12.17 26.64 -4.05
CA LEU A 197 11.01 25.79 -3.81
C LEU A 197 11.37 24.29 -3.95
N VAL A 198 12.49 23.90 -3.35
CA VAL A 198 13.03 22.53 -3.40
C VAL A 198 13.48 22.07 -2.01
N ILE A 199 13.26 20.80 -1.71
CA ILE A 199 13.95 20.06 -0.65
C ILE A 199 14.85 19.01 -1.31
N ASP A 200 16.17 19.12 -1.12
CA ASP A 200 17.15 18.18 -1.64
C ASP A 200 17.54 17.15 -0.57
N ILE A 201 17.70 15.88 -0.99
CA ILE A 201 18.04 14.75 -0.13
C ILE A 201 19.35 14.12 -0.58
N ALA A 202 20.32 14.00 0.33
CA ALA A 202 21.55 13.24 0.17
C ALA A 202 21.42 11.85 0.81
N PRO A 203 22.08 10.82 0.26
CA PRO A 203 22.03 9.47 0.83
C PRO A 203 22.78 9.40 2.17
N THR A 204 22.27 8.61 3.11
CA THR A 204 22.94 8.29 4.37
C THR A 204 23.99 7.21 4.20
N GLY A 205 23.85 6.38 3.16
CA GLY A 205 24.66 5.18 2.93
C GLY A 205 24.18 3.94 3.70
N THR A 206 23.10 4.06 4.47
CA THR A 206 22.43 2.95 5.14
C THR A 206 20.93 2.98 4.85
N ASP A 207 20.10 3.31 5.84
CA ASP A 207 18.65 3.46 5.70
C ASP A 207 18.32 4.96 5.56
N ASP A 208 17.64 5.30 4.48
CA ASP A 208 17.22 6.65 4.11
C ASP A 208 15.74 6.92 4.44
N THR A 209 15.03 5.92 4.99
CA THR A 209 13.57 5.97 5.24
C THR A 209 13.19 7.24 5.99
N VAL A 210 13.85 7.52 7.12
CA VAL A 210 13.52 8.66 7.99
C VAL A 210 13.71 10.00 7.27
N ASN A 211 14.80 10.15 6.51
CA ASN A 211 15.12 11.40 5.83
C ASN A 211 14.19 11.66 4.64
N ILE A 212 13.87 10.63 3.87
CA ILE A 212 12.92 10.73 2.75
C ILE A 212 11.50 10.99 3.28
N GLN A 213 11.08 10.28 4.33
CA GLN A 213 9.81 10.51 4.99
C GLN A 213 9.70 11.95 5.50
N CYS A 214 10.72 12.43 6.22
CA CYS A 214 10.73 13.80 6.74
C CYS A 214 10.62 14.85 5.62
N ALA A 215 11.42 14.71 4.56
CA ALA A 215 11.41 15.66 3.45
C ALA A 215 10.05 15.73 2.75
N LEU A 216 9.39 14.58 2.55
CA LEU A 216 8.06 14.52 1.93
C LEU A 216 6.98 15.11 2.85
N THR A 217 7.02 14.81 4.15
CA THR A 217 6.11 15.40 5.16
C THR A 217 6.28 16.92 5.25
N GLU A 218 7.52 17.40 5.27
CA GLU A 218 7.80 18.84 5.36
C GLU A 218 7.42 19.57 4.08
N ALA A 219 7.62 18.96 2.91
CA ALA A 219 7.17 19.51 1.64
C ALA A 219 5.64 19.64 1.59
N ALA A 220 4.90 18.64 2.05
CA ALA A 220 3.45 18.70 2.16
C ALA A 220 2.98 19.82 3.12
N LYS A 221 3.62 19.93 4.29
CA LYS A 221 3.31 20.95 5.30
C LYS A 221 3.61 22.38 4.84
N THR A 222 4.72 22.59 4.16
CA THR A 222 5.19 23.93 3.74
C THR A 222 4.68 24.33 2.36
N GLY A 223 4.10 23.39 1.60
CA GLY A 223 3.69 23.61 0.21
C GLY A 223 4.88 23.68 -0.76
N ILE A 224 6.05 23.17 -0.38
CA ILE A 224 7.21 23.08 -1.28
C ILE A 224 6.92 22.01 -2.35
N PRO A 225 6.92 22.36 -3.65
CA PRO A 225 6.44 21.49 -4.72
C PRO A 225 7.45 20.45 -5.20
N ILE A 226 8.72 20.50 -4.78
CA ILE A 226 9.76 19.60 -5.28
C ILE A 226 10.54 18.99 -4.12
N VAL A 227 10.57 17.66 -4.08
CA VAL A 227 11.48 16.87 -3.26
C VAL A 227 12.41 16.11 -4.20
N ARG A 228 13.73 16.33 -4.07
CA ARG A 228 14.72 15.86 -5.03
C ARG A 228 15.75 14.91 -4.40
N LEU A 229 15.89 13.72 -4.98
CA LEU A 229 17.00 12.81 -4.69
C LEU A 229 18.22 13.21 -5.51
N ALA A 230 19.39 13.28 -4.88
CA ALA A 230 20.67 13.40 -5.56
C ALA A 230 20.96 12.16 -6.42
N LYS A 231 22.03 12.24 -7.23
CA LYS A 231 22.57 11.10 -7.99
C LYS A 231 23.25 10.13 -7.01
N ALA A 232 22.51 9.12 -6.57
CA ALA A 232 22.95 8.15 -5.58
C ALA A 232 21.98 6.95 -5.52
N GLU A 233 22.38 5.95 -4.73
CA GLU A 233 21.50 4.88 -4.28
C GLU A 233 20.99 5.19 -2.87
N TYR A 234 19.72 4.92 -2.65
CA TYR A 234 18.99 5.11 -1.39
C TYR A 234 18.37 3.77 -0.99
N THR A 235 18.33 3.45 0.30
CA THR A 235 17.61 2.27 0.80
C THR A 235 16.47 2.69 1.69
N VAL A 236 15.28 2.12 1.51
CA VAL A 236 14.09 2.47 2.30
C VAL A 236 13.32 1.23 2.72
N SER A 237 12.63 1.32 3.86
CA SER A 237 11.73 0.30 4.36
C SER A 237 10.31 0.53 3.84
N SER A 238 9.55 1.41 4.49
CA SER A 238 8.21 1.84 4.10
C SER A 238 8.05 3.35 4.29
N ILE A 239 7.42 4.01 3.31
CA ILE A 239 7.18 5.45 3.29
C ILE A 239 5.68 5.71 3.20
N LEU A 240 5.15 6.55 4.11
CA LEU A 240 3.77 6.99 4.12
C LEU A 240 3.69 8.52 3.93
N VAL A 241 3.16 8.95 2.81
CA VAL A 241 3.07 10.37 2.46
C VAL A 241 1.62 10.81 2.46
N THR A 242 1.29 11.84 3.23
CA THR A 242 -0.07 12.38 3.32
C THR A 242 -0.14 13.79 2.74
N GLU A 243 -1.15 14.08 1.93
CA GLU A 243 -1.46 15.41 1.36
C GLU A 243 -0.39 16.04 0.44
N PHE A 244 0.63 15.28 0.03
CA PHE A 244 1.69 15.82 -0.82
C PHE A 244 1.17 16.19 -2.22
N ASN A 245 1.37 17.46 -2.58
CA ASN A 245 1.05 18.00 -3.90
C ASN A 245 2.33 18.57 -4.53
N GLY A 246 3.05 17.72 -5.26
CA GLY A 246 4.37 18.07 -5.75
C GLY A 246 5.04 16.93 -6.52
N SER A 247 6.32 17.13 -6.85
CA SER A 247 7.14 16.14 -7.54
C SER A 247 8.17 15.56 -6.58
N PHE A 248 8.12 14.25 -6.37
CA PHE A 248 9.22 13.49 -5.80
C PHE A 248 10.04 12.93 -6.96
N GLN A 249 11.26 13.42 -7.11
CA GLN A 249 12.04 13.15 -8.31
C GLN A 249 13.53 12.92 -8.04
N GLY A 250 14.15 12.07 -8.84
CA GLY A 250 15.61 12.01 -8.90
C GLY A 250 16.19 13.04 -9.88
N THR A 251 17.49 12.95 -10.08
CA THR A 251 18.21 13.75 -11.07
C THR A 251 17.97 13.23 -12.49
N THR A 252 18.10 11.91 -12.66
CA THR A 252 17.78 11.18 -13.89
C THR A 252 17.23 9.81 -13.50
N ARG A 253 16.49 9.19 -14.43
CA ARG A 253 15.90 7.86 -14.23
C ARG A 253 16.92 6.81 -13.82
N ASP A 254 18.14 6.89 -14.34
CA ASP A 254 19.15 5.84 -14.19
C ASP A 254 20.18 6.17 -13.08
N ASP A 255 20.19 7.41 -12.57
CA ASP A 255 21.19 7.89 -11.60
C ASP A 255 20.70 7.91 -10.14
N SER A 256 19.39 8.09 -9.94
CA SER A 256 18.78 8.11 -8.61
C SER A 256 18.02 6.80 -8.41
N ILE A 257 18.61 5.89 -7.63
CA ILE A 257 18.08 4.54 -7.40
C ILE A 257 17.55 4.44 -5.98
N LEU A 258 16.29 4.05 -5.86
CA LEU A 258 15.61 3.80 -4.59
C LEU A 258 15.40 2.30 -4.43
N ASN A 259 16.15 1.68 -3.52
CA ASN A 259 16.05 0.26 -3.19
C ASN A 259 15.10 0.09 -2.00
N VAL A 260 14.00 -0.63 -2.20
CA VAL A 260 13.15 -1.08 -1.10
C VAL A 260 13.83 -2.27 -0.44
N ALA A 261 14.10 -2.15 0.86
CA ALA A 261 14.74 -3.18 1.67
C ALA A 261 13.90 -4.46 1.67
N ASP A 262 14.58 -5.60 1.63
CA ASP A 262 13.90 -6.89 1.69
C ASP A 262 13.25 -7.09 3.06
N GLN A 263 12.05 -7.66 3.04
CA GLN A 263 11.28 -8.00 4.23
C GLN A 263 11.07 -6.77 5.13
N SER A 264 10.92 -5.58 4.54
CA SER A 264 10.71 -4.34 5.28
C SER A 264 9.24 -3.99 5.51
N ILE A 265 8.33 -4.60 4.75
CA ILE A 265 6.89 -4.33 4.79
C ILE A 265 6.19 -5.46 5.56
N ALA A 266 5.46 -5.08 6.60
CA ALA A 266 4.67 -5.98 7.44
C ALA A 266 3.29 -6.27 6.80
N CYS A 267 3.27 -7.16 5.81
CA CYS A 267 2.13 -7.32 4.92
C CYS A 267 0.91 -7.96 5.62
N SER A 268 1.13 -8.93 6.50
CA SER A 268 0.06 -9.56 7.30
C SER A 268 -0.62 -8.59 8.26
N THR A 269 0.16 -7.71 8.90
CA THR A 269 -0.34 -6.78 9.92
C THR A 269 -1.14 -5.65 9.29
N MET A 270 -0.74 -5.18 8.11
CA MET A 270 -1.48 -4.13 7.39
C MET A 270 -2.84 -4.64 6.92
N GLN A 271 -2.92 -5.88 6.41
CA GLN A 271 -4.19 -6.46 5.96
C GLN A 271 -5.21 -6.60 7.10
N ASP A 272 -4.77 -7.02 8.30
CA ASP A 272 -5.62 -7.16 9.49
C ASP A 272 -6.17 -5.82 10.00
N GLN A 273 -5.54 -4.71 9.64
CA GLN A 273 -5.98 -3.35 9.96
C GLN A 273 -6.78 -2.69 8.83
N GLY A 274 -7.09 -3.44 7.76
CA GLY A 274 -7.76 -2.89 6.59
C GLY A 274 -6.90 -1.93 5.77
N LEU A 275 -5.57 -1.93 5.98
CA LEU A 275 -4.59 -1.20 5.19
C LEU A 275 -4.03 -2.11 4.09
N THR A 276 -3.81 -1.58 2.88
CA THR A 276 -3.13 -2.37 1.83
C THR A 276 -1.61 -2.19 1.90
N PRO A 277 -0.81 -3.27 1.98
CA PRO A 277 0.65 -3.17 2.11
C PRO A 277 1.33 -2.48 0.91
N ALA A 278 2.15 -1.45 1.18
CA ALA A 278 2.90 -0.76 0.14
C ALA A 278 4.27 -0.23 0.60
N ALA A 279 5.26 -0.22 -0.30
CA ALA A 279 6.60 0.33 0.00
C ALA A 279 6.59 1.86 0.05
N ILE A 280 5.88 2.47 -0.89
CA ILE A 280 5.62 3.92 -0.91
C ILE A 280 4.13 4.11 -1.06
N LYS A 281 3.53 4.73 -0.06
CA LYS A 281 2.10 4.97 0.01
C LYS A 281 1.81 6.47 0.00
N PHE A 282 0.99 6.91 -0.93
CA PHE A 282 0.47 8.28 -0.98
C PHE A 282 -1.01 8.28 -0.59
N VAL A 283 -1.32 8.97 0.51
CA VAL A 283 -2.66 9.16 1.07
C VAL A 283 -3.08 10.60 0.81
N ARG A 284 -4.04 10.80 -0.10
CA ARG A 284 -4.54 12.13 -0.50
C ARG A 284 -3.47 13.02 -1.16
N GLY A 285 -3.88 13.89 -2.09
CA GLY A 285 -2.99 14.82 -2.80
C GLY A 285 -2.79 14.54 -4.30
N GLU A 286 -1.85 15.27 -4.90
CA GLU A 286 -1.44 15.13 -6.32
C GLU A 286 0.07 14.84 -6.47
N PRO A 287 0.56 13.69 -5.99
CA PRO A 287 1.97 13.33 -6.10
C PRO A 287 2.39 13.01 -7.54
N ARG A 288 3.59 13.45 -7.91
CA ARG A 288 4.25 13.11 -9.17
C ARG A 288 5.59 12.44 -8.92
N LEU A 289 5.75 11.20 -9.39
CA LEU A 289 7.03 10.49 -9.34
C LEU A 289 7.75 10.63 -10.68
N ARG A 290 9.01 11.07 -10.66
CA ARG A 290 9.79 11.25 -11.90
C ARG A 290 11.28 10.99 -11.74
N PHE A 291 11.94 10.65 -12.85
CA PHE A 291 13.40 10.65 -12.95
C PHE A 291 14.10 9.79 -11.87
N MET A 292 13.62 8.59 -11.62
CA MET A 292 14.30 7.65 -10.70
C MET A 292 14.06 6.21 -11.13
N THR A 293 14.88 5.30 -10.58
CA THR A 293 14.63 3.87 -10.61
C THR A 293 14.20 3.44 -9.22
N ILE A 294 13.09 2.71 -9.10
CA ILE A 294 12.63 2.12 -7.83
C ILE A 294 12.71 0.61 -7.98
N LYS A 295 13.47 -0.03 -7.10
CA LYS A 295 13.71 -1.47 -7.09
C LYS A 295 13.13 -2.09 -5.83
N ALA A 296 12.44 -3.22 -5.95
CA ALA A 296 12.01 -4.01 -4.80
C ALA A 296 12.21 -5.49 -5.09
N ALA A 297 13.07 -6.15 -4.32
CA ALA A 297 13.32 -7.58 -4.49
C ALA A 297 12.25 -8.42 -3.82
N ASN A 298 12.21 -8.38 -2.50
CA ASN A 298 11.27 -9.13 -1.70
C ASN A 298 10.80 -8.28 -0.51
N PRO A 299 9.94 -7.29 -0.74
CA PRO A 299 9.71 -6.27 0.26
C PRO A 299 8.88 -6.76 1.47
N CYS A 300 8.21 -7.91 1.41
CA CYS A 300 7.34 -8.40 2.51
C CYS A 300 7.94 -9.53 3.35
N ILE A 301 7.62 -9.55 4.65
CA ILE A 301 8.13 -10.52 5.63
C ILE A 301 7.45 -11.92 5.52
N SER A 302 6.27 -12.08 4.89
CA SER A 302 5.58 -13.40 4.84
C SER A 302 4.53 -13.54 3.72
N GLY A 303 3.92 -14.73 3.58
CA GLY A 303 3.09 -15.23 2.46
C GLY A 303 1.69 -14.61 2.30
N ASP A 304 1.64 -13.29 2.25
CA ASP A 304 0.42 -12.50 2.01
C ASP A 304 0.02 -12.49 0.51
N PRO A 305 -1.27 -12.59 0.16
CA PRO A 305 -1.72 -12.60 -1.23
C PRO A 305 -1.49 -11.31 -2.02
N LEU A 306 -1.41 -10.11 -1.41
CA LEU A 306 -1.41 -8.84 -2.16
C LEU A 306 -0.42 -7.79 -1.61
N GLN A 307 0.47 -7.29 -2.47
CA GLN A 307 1.53 -6.33 -2.12
C GLN A 307 1.70 -5.29 -3.24
N HIS A 308 2.03 -4.05 -2.89
CA HIS A 308 2.21 -2.97 -3.87
C HIS A 308 3.57 -2.27 -3.71
N LEU A 309 4.28 -2.00 -4.80
CA LEU A 309 5.48 -1.17 -4.73
C LEU A 309 5.11 0.29 -4.48
N ILE A 310 4.17 0.82 -5.26
CA ILE A 310 3.61 2.16 -5.09
C ILE A 310 2.10 2.04 -4.93
N HIS A 311 1.53 2.70 -3.92
CA HIS A 311 0.10 2.74 -3.69
C HIS A 311 -0.42 4.17 -3.55
N PHE A 312 -1.43 4.52 -4.35
CA PHE A 312 -2.18 5.76 -4.24
C PHE A 312 -3.57 5.47 -3.66
N THR A 313 -3.93 6.14 -2.56
CA THR A 313 -5.23 5.97 -1.91
C THR A 313 -5.84 7.28 -1.42
N GLY A 314 -7.17 7.29 -1.33
CA GLY A 314 -7.96 8.46 -0.93
C GLY A 314 -8.33 8.46 0.55
N LEU A 315 -8.05 7.39 1.30
CA LEU A 315 -8.44 7.25 2.71
C LEU A 315 -7.26 6.86 3.58
N ASP A 316 -7.35 7.22 4.85
CA ASP A 316 -6.60 6.62 5.95
C ASP A 316 -7.50 5.54 6.57
N ALA A 317 -6.97 4.37 6.97
CA ALA A 317 -7.76 3.32 7.63
C ALA A 317 -8.48 3.80 8.90
N ASN A 318 -8.05 4.92 9.49
CA ASN A 318 -8.64 5.50 10.69
C ASN A 318 -9.67 6.61 10.43
N ASP A 319 -9.97 6.96 9.17
CA ASP A 319 -10.94 8.02 8.87
C ASP A 319 -12.39 7.53 8.98
N SER A 320 -13.09 8.04 9.99
CA SER A 320 -14.51 7.72 10.23
C SER A 320 -15.48 8.57 9.39
N ASN A 321 -14.98 9.59 8.69
CA ASN A 321 -15.76 10.47 7.83
C ASN A 321 -15.36 10.24 6.37
N CYS A 322 -16.03 9.28 5.70
CA CYS A 322 -15.90 9.01 4.25
C CYS A 322 -16.31 10.25 3.38
N LYS A 323 -15.55 11.35 3.42
CA LYS A 323 -15.74 12.53 2.57
C LYS A 323 -15.02 12.32 1.26
N ASN A 324 -15.58 12.89 0.19
CA ASN A 324 -15.13 12.75 -1.20
C ASN A 324 -13.68 13.21 -1.40
N ASP A 325 -12.72 12.35 -1.11
CA ASP A 325 -11.30 12.63 -1.29
C ASP A 325 -10.87 12.28 -2.72
N VAL A 326 -10.27 13.27 -3.37
CA VAL A 326 -9.87 13.21 -4.78
C VAL A 326 -8.37 12.93 -4.84
N VAL A 327 -7.96 11.94 -5.66
CA VAL A 327 -6.56 11.50 -5.77
C VAL A 327 -6.06 11.72 -7.19
N PHE A 328 -4.90 12.36 -7.31
CA PHE A 328 -4.27 12.63 -8.61
C PHE A 328 -2.83 12.08 -8.61
N GLY A 329 -2.65 10.81 -8.96
CA GLY A 329 -1.31 10.21 -9.07
C GLY A 329 -0.72 10.35 -10.47
N ALA A 330 0.56 10.69 -10.59
CA ALA A 330 1.28 10.56 -11.85
C ALA A 330 2.68 9.96 -11.71
N ILE A 331 3.04 9.10 -12.64
CA ILE A 331 4.37 8.51 -12.75
C ILE A 331 4.89 8.81 -14.15
N ASP A 332 6.03 9.51 -14.25
CA ASP A 332 6.62 9.85 -15.55
C ASP A 332 8.14 9.72 -15.57
N ARG A 333 8.67 8.95 -16.52
CA ARG A 333 10.11 8.63 -16.62
C ARG A 333 10.66 7.97 -15.36
N VAL A 334 9.94 6.99 -14.84
CA VAL A 334 10.37 6.15 -13.72
C VAL A 334 10.63 4.74 -14.24
N ASN A 335 11.64 4.07 -13.70
CA ASN A 335 11.87 2.64 -13.94
C ASN A 335 11.47 1.86 -12.68
N LEU A 336 10.51 0.95 -12.77
CA LEU A 336 10.07 0.10 -11.66
C LEU A 336 10.54 -1.33 -11.93
N VAL A 337 11.32 -1.90 -11.02
CA VAL A 337 11.91 -3.24 -11.20
C VAL A 337 11.70 -4.07 -9.94
N GLY A 338 11.25 -5.30 -10.07
CA GLY A 338 11.20 -6.21 -8.92
C GLY A 338 11.01 -7.64 -9.36
N PRO A 339 11.82 -8.60 -8.92
CA PRO A 339 12.14 -9.88 -9.55
C PRO A 339 10.98 -10.88 -9.66
N GLY A 340 9.77 -10.52 -9.21
CA GLY A 340 8.60 -11.40 -9.23
C GLY A 340 8.75 -12.52 -8.21
N ARG A 341 7.89 -12.54 -7.19
CA ARG A 341 7.92 -13.66 -6.22
C ARG A 341 7.39 -14.94 -6.85
N GLU A 342 7.88 -16.09 -6.38
CA GLU A 342 7.35 -17.41 -6.71
C GLU A 342 5.97 -17.71 -6.07
N THR A 343 5.56 -16.96 -5.03
CA THR A 343 4.28 -17.14 -4.33
C THR A 343 3.65 -15.80 -3.91
N GLY A 344 2.44 -15.49 -4.40
CA GLY A 344 1.67 -14.26 -4.09
C GLY A 344 1.57 -13.27 -5.25
N ILE A 345 0.79 -12.18 -5.11
CA ILE A 345 0.67 -11.12 -6.11
C ILE A 345 1.41 -9.87 -5.62
N LEU A 346 2.51 -9.52 -6.29
CA LEU A 346 3.23 -8.25 -6.17
C LEU A 346 2.85 -7.34 -7.36
N SER A 347 2.18 -6.23 -7.07
CA SER A 347 1.85 -5.22 -8.08
C SER A 347 2.86 -4.08 -8.08
N ALA A 348 3.29 -3.60 -9.26
CA ALA A 348 4.16 -2.43 -9.32
C ALA A 348 3.43 -1.16 -8.87
N ILE A 349 2.18 -0.97 -9.30
CA ILE A 349 1.37 0.21 -8.97
C ILE A 349 -0.04 -0.21 -8.57
N ALA A 350 -0.55 0.34 -7.48
CA ALA A 350 -1.94 0.23 -7.07
C ALA A 350 -2.61 1.60 -6.90
N VAL A 351 -3.87 1.69 -7.32
CA VAL A 351 -4.74 2.86 -7.11
C VAL A 351 -6.10 2.38 -6.60
N THR A 352 -6.26 2.26 -5.29
CA THR A 352 -7.43 1.61 -4.68
C THR A 352 -7.83 2.30 -3.37
N PRO A 353 -9.13 2.29 -3.02
CA PRO A 353 -9.54 2.66 -1.67
C PRO A 353 -9.04 1.61 -0.68
N GLU A 354 -8.65 2.05 0.50
CA GLU A 354 -8.06 1.19 1.55
C GLU A 354 -9.03 0.08 2.02
N ALA A 355 -10.33 0.38 2.12
CA ALA A 355 -11.34 -0.53 2.66
C ALA A 355 -11.87 -1.55 1.62
N MET A 356 -11.10 -2.60 1.32
CA MET A 356 -11.60 -3.75 0.54
C MET A 356 -12.28 -4.86 1.39
N VAL A 357 -12.24 -4.81 2.73
CA VAL A 357 -12.63 -5.98 3.56
C VAL A 357 -13.84 -5.76 4.49
N LEU A 358 -14.26 -4.53 4.84
CA LEU A 358 -15.24 -4.33 5.93
C LEU A 358 -16.44 -3.43 5.62
N GLY A 359 -16.99 -3.45 4.40
CA GLY A 359 -18.37 -2.99 4.13
C GLY A 359 -18.78 -1.59 4.62
N GLY A 360 -17.82 -0.68 4.84
CA GLY A 360 -18.03 0.56 5.61
C GLY A 360 -17.95 1.86 4.81
N CYS A 361 -16.96 2.04 3.94
CA CYS A 361 -16.87 3.23 3.09
C CYS A 361 -17.13 2.86 1.62
N LYS A 362 -18.09 3.54 0.99
CA LYS A 362 -18.38 3.48 -0.46
C LYS A 362 -17.60 4.56 -1.21
N ASP A 363 -16.35 4.78 -0.86
CA ASP A 363 -15.64 5.94 -1.40
C ASP A 363 -15.42 5.85 -2.89
N THR A 364 -15.40 7.03 -3.47
CA THR A 364 -15.24 7.26 -4.89
C THR A 364 -13.88 7.88 -5.08
N LEU A 365 -12.89 7.07 -5.46
CA LEU A 365 -11.66 7.62 -6.01
C LEU A 365 -12.02 8.35 -7.31
N LEU A 366 -11.85 9.67 -7.29
CA LEU A 366 -12.02 10.57 -8.42
C LEU A 366 -10.66 11.11 -8.83
N GLY A 367 -10.48 11.40 -10.12
CA GLY A 367 -9.28 12.04 -10.63
C GLY A 367 -8.74 11.39 -11.89
N THR A 368 -7.50 11.72 -12.26
CA THR A 368 -6.79 11.10 -13.38
C THR A 368 -5.47 10.52 -12.92
N PHE A 369 -5.32 9.21 -13.00
CA PHE A 369 -4.02 8.55 -12.85
C PHE A 369 -3.29 8.55 -14.20
N LYS A 370 -2.04 9.01 -14.21
CA LYS A 370 -1.23 9.11 -15.44
C LYS A 370 0.09 8.34 -15.31
N LEU A 371 0.29 7.35 -16.16
CA LEU A 371 1.60 6.71 -16.34
C LEU A 371 2.18 7.10 -17.70
N ASN A 372 3.33 7.76 -17.71
CA ASN A 372 3.98 8.23 -18.94
C ASN A 372 5.46 7.82 -19.04
N ARG A 373 5.92 7.39 -20.22
CA ARG A 373 7.36 7.17 -20.53
C ARG A 373 8.15 6.38 -19.47
N SER A 374 7.49 5.45 -18.80
CA SER A 374 8.03 4.67 -17.69
C SER A 374 8.21 3.21 -18.11
N GLU A 375 9.02 2.47 -17.38
CA GLU A 375 9.30 1.05 -17.62
C GLU A 375 8.95 0.26 -16.36
N ILE A 376 8.37 -0.93 -16.55
CA ILE A 376 7.97 -1.81 -15.44
C ILE A 376 8.41 -3.22 -15.81
N SER A 377 9.30 -3.82 -15.00
CA SER A 377 9.79 -5.17 -15.23
C SER A 377 9.66 -6.08 -14.02
N ASP A 378 9.47 -7.36 -14.32
CA ASP A 378 9.60 -8.50 -13.40
C ASP A 378 8.47 -8.65 -12.36
N PHE A 379 7.37 -7.89 -12.43
CA PHE A 379 6.27 -7.99 -11.45
C PHE A 379 5.19 -9.01 -11.83
N SER A 380 4.54 -9.65 -10.85
CA SER A 380 3.37 -10.49 -11.17
C SER A 380 2.21 -9.67 -11.75
N THR A 381 2.04 -8.44 -11.26
CA THR A 381 1.05 -7.48 -11.76
C THR A 381 1.70 -6.12 -12.04
N GLY A 382 1.49 -5.52 -13.20
CA GLY A 382 1.99 -4.18 -13.50
C GLY A 382 1.20 -3.11 -12.75
N ILE A 383 -0.06 -2.91 -13.14
CA ILE A 383 -0.95 -1.89 -12.58
C ILE A 383 -2.24 -2.54 -12.07
N SER A 384 -2.70 -2.16 -10.88
CA SER A 384 -4.01 -2.49 -10.34
C SER A 384 -4.76 -1.21 -9.96
N THR A 385 -6.01 -1.03 -10.42
CA THR A 385 -6.81 0.15 -10.02
C THR A 385 -8.25 -0.23 -9.67
N ALA A 386 -8.87 0.53 -8.77
CA ALA A 386 -10.28 0.41 -8.42
C ALA A 386 -10.92 1.79 -8.17
N MET A 387 -11.04 2.62 -9.22
CA MET A 387 -11.61 3.99 -9.11
C MET A 387 -13.04 4.09 -9.66
N ARG A 388 -13.78 5.13 -9.23
CA ARG A 388 -15.24 5.25 -9.46
C ARG A 388 -15.63 6.64 -10.02
N ALA A 389 -16.92 6.78 -10.36
CA ALA A 389 -17.61 8.02 -10.79
C ALA A 389 -16.86 8.98 -11.74
N GLY A 390 -16.43 8.49 -12.90
CA GLY A 390 -15.86 9.30 -13.97
C GLY A 390 -14.38 9.58 -13.83
N ALA A 391 -13.67 8.90 -12.92
CA ALA A 391 -12.22 8.90 -12.88
C ALA A 391 -11.60 8.48 -14.23
N GLN A 392 -10.31 8.76 -14.42
CA GLN A 392 -9.59 8.45 -15.65
C GLN A 392 -8.26 7.75 -15.37
N VAL A 393 -7.95 6.72 -16.15
CA VAL A 393 -6.62 6.08 -16.19
C VAL A 393 -6.01 6.31 -17.56
N ASP A 394 -4.90 7.03 -17.62
CA ASP A 394 -4.13 7.25 -18.84
C ASP A 394 -2.77 6.57 -18.74
N VAL A 395 -2.54 5.60 -19.63
CA VAL A 395 -1.32 4.78 -19.66
C VAL A 395 -0.64 4.91 -21.02
N ASN A 396 0.48 5.62 -21.04
CA ASN A 396 1.34 5.86 -22.21
C ASN A 396 2.83 5.74 -21.83
N PHE A 397 3.29 4.53 -21.62
CA PHE A 397 4.58 4.17 -21.08
C PHE A 397 5.42 3.41 -22.13
N SER A 398 6.67 3.12 -21.80
CA SER A 398 7.66 2.63 -22.76
C SER A 398 7.63 1.12 -22.94
N ALA A 399 7.68 0.34 -21.85
CA ALA A 399 7.71 -1.12 -21.92
C ALA A 399 7.25 -1.80 -20.61
N PHE A 400 6.43 -2.85 -20.71
CA PHE A 400 6.08 -3.79 -19.64
C PHE A 400 6.83 -5.05 -20.00
N THR A 401 7.76 -5.48 -19.18
CA THR A 401 8.61 -6.65 -19.47
C THR A 401 8.43 -7.67 -18.38
N ASP A 402 8.28 -8.95 -18.74
CA ASP A 402 8.23 -10.08 -17.81
C ASP A 402 7.13 -9.98 -16.74
N ASN A 403 6.02 -9.27 -17.07
CA ASN A 403 4.87 -9.18 -16.18
C ASN A 403 3.84 -10.25 -16.50
N SER A 404 3.38 -11.01 -15.49
CA SER A 404 2.34 -12.03 -15.68
C SER A 404 0.97 -11.42 -16.02
N THR A 405 0.64 -10.24 -15.46
CA THR A 405 -0.53 -9.43 -15.81
C THR A 405 -0.17 -7.95 -15.89
N ALA A 406 -0.35 -7.30 -17.04
CA ALA A 406 0.09 -5.92 -17.22
C ALA A 406 -0.80 -4.89 -16.51
N ILE A 407 -2.12 -4.92 -16.74
CA ILE A 407 -3.06 -3.92 -16.21
C ILE A 407 -4.35 -4.61 -15.74
N VAL A 408 -4.76 -4.34 -14.50
CA VAL A 408 -6.00 -4.79 -13.87
C VAL A 408 -6.82 -3.59 -13.42
N LEU A 409 -8.09 -3.52 -13.82
CA LEU A 409 -9.04 -2.50 -13.39
C LEU A 409 -10.28 -3.20 -12.79
N ALA A 410 -10.48 -3.03 -11.49
CA ALA A 410 -11.60 -3.59 -10.74
C ALA A 410 -12.65 -2.51 -10.42
N ASP A 411 -13.94 -2.88 -10.31
CA ASP A 411 -15.04 -2.03 -9.80
C ASP A 411 -15.17 -0.62 -10.44
N SER A 412 -14.85 -0.50 -11.71
CA SER A 412 -14.44 0.71 -12.43
C SER A 412 -15.55 1.48 -13.16
N ASN A 413 -16.19 2.47 -12.53
CA ASN A 413 -17.03 3.43 -13.27
C ASN A 413 -16.20 4.59 -13.85
N GLN A 414 -15.22 4.32 -14.72
CA GLN A 414 -14.14 5.26 -15.07
C GLN A 414 -13.77 5.21 -16.57
N SER A 415 -13.26 6.31 -17.13
CA SER A 415 -12.69 6.32 -18.49
C SER A 415 -11.24 5.80 -18.48
N THR A 416 -10.84 5.03 -19.49
CA THR A 416 -9.48 4.48 -19.57
C THR A 416 -8.90 4.66 -20.96
N THR A 417 -7.65 5.13 -21.05
CA THR A 417 -6.89 5.26 -22.28
C THR A 417 -5.53 4.59 -22.13
N ILE A 418 -5.27 3.56 -22.93
CA ILE A 418 -4.01 2.82 -22.99
C ILE A 418 -3.45 3.00 -24.40
N ILE A 419 -2.37 3.77 -24.54
CA ILE A 419 -1.83 4.12 -25.87
C ILE A 419 -0.32 4.03 -25.97
N SER A 420 0.15 3.66 -27.16
CA SER A 420 1.58 3.74 -27.54
C SER A 420 2.53 2.92 -26.67
N ASN A 421 2.05 1.80 -26.15
CA ASN A 421 2.79 0.97 -25.21
C ASN A 421 3.39 -0.28 -25.86
N GLU A 422 4.55 -0.73 -25.38
CA GLU A 422 5.05 -2.09 -25.64
C GLU A 422 4.76 -2.97 -24.42
N ILE A 423 4.02 -4.06 -24.62
CA ILE A 423 3.59 -4.98 -23.56
C ILE A 423 4.13 -6.36 -23.90
N ASN A 424 5.13 -6.80 -23.15
CA ASN A 424 5.68 -8.14 -23.20
C ASN A 424 5.28 -8.91 -21.93
N SER A 425 4.64 -10.06 -22.10
CA SER A 425 4.10 -10.85 -20.99
C SER A 425 4.41 -12.34 -21.16
N GLU A 426 4.89 -12.96 -20.08
CA GLU A 426 5.13 -14.40 -19.95
C GLU A 426 4.00 -15.07 -19.15
N ASN A 427 3.59 -16.29 -19.52
CA ASN A 427 2.60 -17.12 -18.79
C ASN A 427 1.28 -16.45 -18.35
N THR A 428 0.45 -15.97 -19.27
CA THR A 428 -0.95 -15.56 -18.96
C THR A 428 -1.85 -16.78 -18.75
N ASN A 429 -1.75 -17.45 -17.61
CA ASN A 429 -2.64 -18.57 -17.27
C ASN A 429 -4.01 -18.05 -16.77
N LEU A 430 -4.91 -17.77 -17.72
CA LEU A 430 -6.30 -17.35 -17.47
C LEU A 430 -7.22 -18.48 -16.99
N ALA A 431 -6.72 -19.69 -16.80
CA ALA A 431 -7.55 -20.89 -16.66
C ALA A 431 -8.38 -20.98 -15.37
N ASN A 432 -8.20 -20.10 -14.37
CA ASN A 432 -8.84 -20.26 -13.06
C ASN A 432 -9.25 -18.96 -12.34
N ALA A 433 -9.62 -17.89 -13.04
CA ALA A 433 -10.13 -16.71 -12.35
C ALA A 433 -11.28 -16.03 -13.09
N ALA A 434 -12.41 -15.96 -12.42
CA ALA A 434 -13.44 -14.95 -12.63
C ALA A 434 -12.94 -13.49 -12.37
N ALA A 435 -11.65 -13.16 -12.59
CA ALA A 435 -11.13 -11.85 -12.18
C ALA A 435 -9.84 -11.27 -12.82
N TYR A 436 -8.95 -11.98 -13.54
CA TYR A 436 -7.63 -11.37 -13.91
C TYR A 436 -7.11 -11.73 -15.32
N GLY A 437 -6.84 -10.72 -16.16
CA GLY A 437 -6.36 -10.78 -17.55
C GLY A 437 -5.67 -9.46 -17.95
N VAL A 438 -4.93 -9.44 -19.07
CA VAL A 438 -3.95 -8.39 -19.48
C VAL A 438 -4.50 -6.95 -19.43
N VAL A 439 -5.80 -6.79 -19.74
CA VAL A 439 -6.61 -5.59 -19.45
C VAL A 439 -8.01 -6.08 -19.11
N ILE A 440 -8.38 -6.09 -17.83
CA ILE A 440 -9.76 -6.30 -17.36
C ILE A 440 -10.32 -4.99 -16.85
N THR A 441 -11.56 -4.68 -17.23
CA THR A 441 -12.35 -3.55 -16.72
C THR A 441 -13.65 -4.06 -16.13
N THR A 442 -13.66 -4.53 -14.88
CA THR A 442 -14.93 -4.86 -14.19
C THR A 442 -15.55 -3.56 -13.69
N VAL A 443 -16.87 -3.34 -13.78
CA VAL A 443 -17.50 -2.05 -13.42
C VAL A 443 -18.56 -2.26 -12.33
N GLY A 444 -18.64 -1.36 -11.34
CA GLY A 444 -19.51 -1.45 -10.15
C GLY A 444 -20.94 -0.88 -10.30
N ALA A 445 -21.88 -1.36 -9.47
CA ALA A 445 -23.35 -1.27 -9.63
C ALA A 445 -24.06 0.05 -9.24
N ALA A 446 -23.42 1.23 -9.29
CA ALA A 446 -24.09 2.48 -8.84
C ALA A 446 -23.65 3.75 -9.61
N ALA A 447 -23.37 3.60 -10.89
CA ALA A 447 -22.80 4.62 -11.76
C ALA A 447 -23.84 5.44 -12.54
N PRO A 448 -23.92 6.78 -12.41
CA PRO A 448 -24.79 7.60 -13.25
C PRO A 448 -24.22 7.99 -14.63
N SER A 449 -23.09 7.44 -15.12
CA SER A 449 -22.49 7.92 -16.39
C SER A 449 -21.55 6.94 -17.11
N LYS A 450 -21.67 6.96 -18.44
CA LYS A 450 -20.91 6.31 -19.52
C LYS A 450 -19.44 5.95 -19.22
N THR A 451 -19.06 4.70 -19.45
CA THR A 451 -17.67 4.22 -19.41
C THR A 451 -17.07 4.20 -20.81
N ARG A 452 -15.81 4.66 -20.95
CA ARG A 452 -15.08 4.62 -22.24
C ARG A 452 -13.71 3.97 -22.05
N VAL A 453 -13.42 2.94 -22.85
CA VAL A 453 -12.12 2.27 -22.90
C VAL A 453 -11.50 2.46 -24.30
N VAL A 454 -10.29 3.00 -24.34
CA VAL A 454 -9.52 3.20 -25.57
C VAL A 454 -8.19 2.47 -25.47
N ILE A 455 -7.95 1.55 -26.40
CA ILE A 455 -6.69 0.83 -26.54
C ILE A 455 -6.20 1.07 -27.96
N ASN A 456 -5.17 1.91 -28.13
CA ASN A 456 -4.73 2.33 -29.46
C ASN A 456 -3.21 2.41 -29.61
N ASN A 457 -2.68 1.98 -30.76
CA ASN A 457 -1.25 2.03 -31.10
C ASN A 457 -0.32 1.25 -30.14
N ASN A 458 -0.80 0.20 -29.47
CA ASN A 458 0.02 -0.63 -28.58
C ASN A 458 0.62 -1.82 -29.32
N LYS A 459 1.78 -2.29 -28.88
CA LYS A 459 2.45 -3.51 -29.33
C LYS A 459 2.39 -4.54 -28.22
N PHE A 460 1.68 -5.63 -28.44
CA PHE A 460 1.58 -6.77 -27.55
C PHE A 460 2.47 -7.90 -28.05
N ILE A 461 3.31 -8.44 -27.17
CA ILE A 461 4.25 -9.53 -27.44
C ILE A 461 4.01 -10.59 -26.37
N PHE A 462 3.81 -11.83 -26.82
CA PHE A 462 3.64 -12.99 -25.97
C PHE A 462 4.64 -14.05 -26.42
N SER A 463 5.62 -14.35 -25.56
CA SER A 463 6.77 -15.21 -25.86
C SER A 463 6.48 -16.71 -25.80
N ASP A 464 5.40 -17.10 -25.14
CA ASP A 464 5.13 -18.51 -24.79
C ASP A 464 3.88 -19.02 -25.52
N SER A 465 3.77 -20.34 -25.70
CA SER A 465 2.50 -20.94 -26.12
C SER A 465 1.49 -20.71 -25.00
N VAL A 466 0.64 -19.70 -25.15
CA VAL A 466 -0.46 -19.48 -24.22
C VAL A 466 -1.27 -20.78 -24.23
N GLY A 467 -1.65 -21.29 -23.06
CA GLY A 467 -2.53 -22.46 -22.97
C GLY A 467 -3.81 -22.24 -23.79
N ASN A 468 -4.66 -23.26 -23.91
CA ASN A 468 -5.88 -23.26 -24.77
C ASN A 468 -6.91 -22.12 -24.54
N SER A 469 -6.62 -21.06 -23.77
CA SER A 469 -7.51 -19.95 -23.41
C SER A 469 -6.80 -18.58 -23.31
N GLY A 470 -5.80 -18.33 -24.15
CA GLY A 470 -4.99 -17.11 -24.09
C GLY A 470 -5.66 -15.82 -24.56
N SER A 471 -6.11 -14.98 -23.63
CA SER A 471 -6.70 -13.67 -23.94
C SER A 471 -5.68 -12.55 -23.92
N ALA A 472 -5.49 -11.86 -25.04
CA ALA A 472 -4.60 -10.68 -25.13
C ALA A 472 -5.23 -9.40 -24.58
N ILE A 473 -6.55 -9.26 -24.70
CA ILE A 473 -7.37 -8.17 -24.16
C ILE A 473 -8.68 -8.82 -23.69
N ALA A 474 -9.14 -8.48 -22.50
CA ALA A 474 -10.38 -9.00 -21.90
C ALA A 474 -11.21 -7.85 -21.32
N ALA A 475 -11.86 -7.06 -22.16
CA ALA A 475 -12.69 -5.97 -21.67
C ALA A 475 -14.08 -6.50 -21.31
N GLY A 476 -14.52 -6.35 -20.06
CA GLY A 476 -15.84 -6.82 -19.67
C GLY A 476 -16.40 -6.55 -18.28
N LEU A 477 -17.72 -6.38 -18.23
CA LEU A 477 -18.47 -6.10 -16.99
C LEU A 477 -18.89 -7.41 -16.32
N PHE A 478 -18.57 -7.55 -15.04
CA PHE A 478 -19.04 -8.67 -14.22
C PHE A 478 -20.04 -8.19 -13.18
N ASN A 479 -21.16 -8.89 -13.06
CA ASN A 479 -22.14 -8.77 -11.98
C ASN A 479 -22.86 -7.41 -11.80
N THR A 480 -22.86 -6.51 -12.79
CA THR A 480 -23.47 -5.17 -12.64
C THR A 480 -24.22 -4.68 -13.89
N SER A 481 -25.16 -3.75 -13.68
CA SER A 481 -25.87 -3.02 -14.74
C SER A 481 -25.25 -1.64 -14.94
N VAL A 482 -24.37 -1.51 -15.93
CA VAL A 482 -23.74 -0.23 -16.27
C VAL A 482 -24.22 0.13 -17.66
N GLN A 483 -24.94 1.23 -17.76
CA GLN A 483 -25.46 1.67 -19.05
C GLN A 483 -24.37 2.42 -19.82
N ASP A 484 -24.33 2.22 -21.15
CA ASP A 484 -23.48 2.95 -22.11
C ASP A 484 -21.96 2.75 -21.96
N VAL A 485 -21.46 1.53 -22.16
CA VAL A 485 -20.02 1.26 -22.25
C VAL A 485 -19.55 1.32 -23.71
N SER A 486 -18.55 2.14 -24.01
CA SER A 486 -17.90 2.21 -25.33
C SER A 486 -16.47 1.70 -25.28
N ILE A 487 -16.10 0.83 -26.23
CA ILE A 487 -14.79 0.19 -26.30
C ILE A 487 -14.21 0.39 -27.69
N SER A 488 -12.99 0.92 -27.77
CA SER A 488 -12.27 1.14 -29.02
C SER A 488 -10.89 0.51 -28.96
N ILE A 489 -10.66 -0.50 -29.81
CA ILE A 489 -9.37 -1.21 -29.94
C ILE A 489 -8.87 -1.00 -31.37
N THR A 490 -7.91 -0.11 -31.55
CA THR A 490 -7.49 0.33 -32.90
C THR A 490 -5.98 0.37 -33.09
N ASN A 491 -5.50 0.06 -34.31
CA ASN A 491 -4.09 0.20 -34.70
C ASN A 491 -3.05 -0.49 -33.78
N ASN A 492 -3.45 -1.52 -33.02
CA ASN A 492 -2.52 -2.27 -32.18
C ASN A 492 -1.80 -3.37 -32.99
N LYS A 493 -0.62 -3.78 -32.56
CA LYS A 493 0.16 -4.89 -33.14
C LYS A 493 0.24 -6.02 -32.12
N PHE A 494 -0.19 -7.22 -32.49
CA PHE A 494 -0.13 -8.41 -31.66
C PHE A 494 0.89 -9.40 -32.24
N THR A 495 1.80 -9.90 -31.40
CA THR A 495 2.78 -10.93 -31.75
C THR A 495 2.62 -12.10 -30.78
N LEU A 496 2.16 -13.25 -31.26
CA LEU A 496 1.81 -14.42 -30.44
C LEU A 496 2.66 -15.65 -30.84
N ALA A 497 3.23 -16.36 -29.87
CA ALA A 497 3.94 -17.62 -30.10
C ALA A 497 3.00 -18.85 -30.21
N GLY A 498 1.78 -18.78 -29.64
CA GLY A 498 0.71 -19.79 -29.72
C GLY A 498 -0.54 -19.36 -28.91
N GLY A 499 -1.75 -19.77 -29.31
CA GLY A 499 -3.01 -19.47 -28.57
C GLY A 499 -4.07 -18.72 -29.37
N GLN A 500 -5.30 -18.66 -28.84
CA GLN A 500 -6.45 -17.93 -29.36
C GLN A 500 -6.99 -17.01 -28.26
N LEU A 501 -7.19 -15.72 -28.58
CA LEU A 501 -8.39 -14.91 -28.28
C LEU A 501 -8.13 -13.41 -27.98
N ILE A 502 -8.87 -12.52 -28.63
CA ILE A 502 -9.26 -11.21 -28.08
C ILE A 502 -10.68 -11.41 -27.53
N ALA A 503 -10.89 -11.24 -26.22
CA ALA A 503 -12.21 -11.36 -25.63
C ALA A 503 -12.76 -9.97 -25.33
N ILE A 504 -14.00 -9.70 -25.76
CA ILE A 504 -14.80 -8.60 -25.23
C ILE A 504 -16.08 -9.23 -24.66
N SER A 505 -16.12 -9.50 -23.36
CA SER A 505 -17.32 -10.06 -22.72
C SER A 505 -18.07 -8.95 -22.01
N GLY A 506 -19.40 -8.95 -21.91
CA GLY A 506 -20.09 -7.97 -21.06
C GLY A 506 -21.54 -7.69 -21.42
N ASN A 507 -22.25 -7.07 -20.49
CA ASN A 507 -23.62 -6.55 -20.67
C ASN A 507 -23.57 -5.08 -21.14
N ASP A 508 -24.59 -4.61 -21.86
CA ASP A 508 -24.82 -3.17 -22.16
C ASP A 508 -23.66 -2.43 -22.89
N ILE A 509 -22.89 -3.14 -23.72
CA ILE A 509 -21.85 -2.54 -24.57
C ILE A 509 -22.51 -1.89 -25.79
N ASN A 510 -22.30 -0.57 -25.95
CA ASN A 510 -22.81 0.25 -27.04
C ASN A 510 -21.63 0.81 -27.87
N ASN A 511 -21.54 0.43 -29.16
CA ASN A 511 -20.50 0.91 -30.10
C ASN A 511 -19.07 0.39 -29.82
N ALA A 512 -18.90 -0.92 -29.79
CA ALA A 512 -17.56 -1.52 -29.78
C ALA A 512 -16.92 -1.46 -31.18
N ALA A 513 -15.70 -0.95 -31.28
CA ALA A 513 -14.97 -0.86 -32.53
C ALA A 513 -13.60 -1.55 -32.42
N ILE A 514 -13.39 -2.55 -33.28
CA ILE A 514 -12.10 -3.20 -33.49
C ILE A 514 -11.69 -2.97 -34.93
N SER A 515 -10.64 -2.19 -35.18
CA SER A 515 -10.21 -1.89 -36.54
C SER A 515 -8.71 -1.66 -36.67
N ALA A 516 -8.18 -2.00 -37.85
CA ALA A 516 -6.79 -1.74 -38.21
C ALA A 516 -5.72 -2.36 -37.27
N ASN A 517 -6.06 -3.37 -36.48
CA ASN A 517 -5.11 -4.09 -35.63
C ASN A 517 -4.34 -5.13 -36.46
N ASN A 518 -3.02 -5.23 -36.29
CA ASN A 518 -2.15 -6.16 -36.99
C ASN A 518 -1.83 -7.38 -36.12
N PHE A 519 -1.94 -8.58 -36.68
CA PHE A 519 -1.69 -9.85 -35.99
C PHE A 519 -0.54 -10.59 -36.67
N ALA A 520 0.44 -11.04 -35.90
CA ALA A 520 1.58 -11.80 -36.38
C ALA A 520 1.89 -12.96 -35.42
N GLY A 521 2.31 -14.11 -35.95
CA GLY A 521 2.62 -15.29 -35.14
C GLY A 521 1.97 -16.58 -35.64
N ASN A 522 2.16 -17.65 -34.85
CA ASN A 522 1.55 -18.95 -35.10
C ASN A 522 0.34 -19.11 -34.16
N GLY A 523 -0.85 -19.37 -34.69
CA GLY A 523 -2.06 -19.48 -33.87
C GLY A 523 -3.32 -19.08 -34.63
N LEU A 524 -4.45 -19.07 -33.93
CA LEU A 524 -5.73 -18.64 -34.48
C LEU A 524 -6.16 -17.36 -33.77
N TYR A 525 -6.73 -16.42 -34.52
CA TYR A 525 -7.07 -15.09 -34.01
C TYR A 525 -8.60 -14.97 -33.98
N GLY A 526 -9.18 -14.77 -32.81
CA GLY A 526 -10.64 -14.73 -32.64
C GLY A 526 -11.10 -13.57 -31.79
N ILE A 527 -12.34 -13.13 -32.00
CA ILE A 527 -13.04 -12.18 -31.12
C ILE A 527 -14.20 -12.92 -30.46
N LEU A 528 -14.18 -13.05 -29.14
CA LEU A 528 -15.31 -13.61 -28.38
C LEU A 528 -16.10 -12.46 -27.80
N ALA A 529 -17.34 -12.29 -28.26
CA ALA A 529 -18.34 -11.43 -27.65
C ALA A 529 -19.34 -12.29 -26.90
N ASP A 530 -19.34 -12.25 -25.57
CA ASP A 530 -20.25 -13.05 -24.73
C ASP A 530 -21.05 -12.14 -23.78
N SER A 531 -22.38 -12.25 -23.83
CA SER A 531 -23.28 -11.61 -22.86
C SER A 531 -23.54 -12.58 -21.71
N VAL A 532 -22.94 -12.30 -20.55
CA VAL A 532 -23.07 -13.17 -19.37
C VAL A 532 -24.52 -13.15 -18.83
N ASN A 533 -25.29 -12.11 -19.11
CA ASN A 533 -26.70 -11.96 -18.71
C ASN A 533 -27.59 -11.57 -19.93
N THR A 534 -28.91 -11.77 -19.81
CA THR A 534 -29.93 -11.66 -20.89
C THR A 534 -30.13 -10.28 -21.57
N GLN A 535 -29.27 -9.30 -21.32
CA GLN A 535 -29.28 -7.98 -21.97
C GLN A 535 -28.14 -7.97 -23.00
N GLY A 536 -28.52 -8.05 -24.28
CA GLY A 536 -27.61 -8.33 -25.39
C GLY A 536 -26.56 -7.25 -25.68
N VAL A 537 -25.73 -7.57 -26.66
CA VAL A 537 -24.59 -6.79 -27.12
C VAL A 537 -25.01 -5.96 -28.35
N SER A 538 -24.87 -4.62 -28.37
CA SER A 538 -25.40 -3.77 -29.46
C SER A 538 -24.35 -2.85 -30.12
N GLY A 539 -24.33 -2.81 -31.46
CA GLY A 539 -23.45 -1.93 -32.26
C GLY A 539 -21.96 -2.30 -32.22
N TRP A 540 -21.53 -3.22 -33.10
CA TRP A 540 -20.15 -3.70 -33.18
C TRP A 540 -19.63 -3.58 -34.60
N THR A 541 -18.40 -3.12 -34.78
CA THR A 541 -17.74 -3.15 -36.08
C THR A 541 -16.37 -3.81 -35.95
N ILE A 542 -16.16 -4.85 -36.75
CA ILE A 542 -14.85 -5.48 -36.94
C ILE A 542 -14.39 -5.19 -38.37
N THR A 543 -13.31 -4.43 -38.49
CA THR A 543 -12.63 -4.23 -39.78
C THR A 543 -11.33 -5.01 -39.76
N ALA A 544 -11.37 -6.21 -40.34
CA ALA A 544 -10.20 -7.07 -40.43
C ALA A 544 -9.25 -6.57 -41.53
N ASN A 545 -7.95 -6.67 -41.29
CA ASN A 545 -6.90 -6.47 -42.29
C ASN A 545 -6.41 -7.83 -42.84
N SER A 546 -5.50 -7.80 -43.80
CA SER A 546 -4.87 -9.02 -44.34
C SER A 546 -4.17 -9.81 -43.22
N GLY A 547 -4.53 -11.09 -43.04
CA GLY A 547 -3.95 -11.97 -42.01
C GLY A 547 -4.91 -12.36 -40.88
N PHE A 548 -6.13 -11.80 -40.84
CA PHE A 548 -7.19 -12.29 -39.97
C PHE A 548 -7.68 -13.67 -40.48
N LEU A 549 -7.33 -14.75 -39.79
CA LEU A 549 -7.83 -16.10 -40.07
C LEU A 549 -9.11 -16.31 -39.27
N GLY A 550 -10.24 -16.50 -39.95
CA GLY A 550 -11.51 -16.85 -39.32
C GLY A 550 -11.45 -18.15 -38.51
N PHE A 551 -12.44 -18.34 -37.63
CA PHE A 551 -12.54 -19.48 -36.73
C PHE A 551 -12.42 -20.85 -37.45
N THR A 552 -11.72 -21.80 -36.82
CA THR A 552 -11.72 -23.21 -37.22
C THR A 552 -12.15 -24.16 -36.11
N SER A 553 -12.45 -23.64 -34.91
CA SER A 553 -13.09 -24.44 -33.85
C SER A 553 -14.61 -24.36 -34.00
N LEU A 554 -15.30 -25.45 -33.65
CA LEU A 554 -16.77 -25.57 -33.60
C LEU A 554 -17.42 -24.69 -32.51
N SER A 555 -16.79 -23.57 -32.18
CA SER A 555 -17.24 -22.62 -31.16
C SER A 555 -18.04 -21.55 -31.89
N ASP A 556 -19.37 -21.61 -31.76
CA ASP A 556 -20.28 -20.65 -32.38
C ASP A 556 -19.88 -19.20 -32.09
N VAL A 557 -19.92 -18.34 -33.10
CA VAL A 557 -20.01 -16.89 -32.90
C VAL A 557 -21.41 -16.63 -32.35
N LEU A 558 -21.57 -16.64 -31.03
CA LEU A 558 -22.82 -16.32 -30.37
C LEU A 558 -23.04 -14.80 -30.45
N LEU A 559 -23.70 -14.36 -31.52
CA LEU A 559 -24.25 -13.02 -31.57
C LEU A 559 -25.43 -12.97 -30.58
N GLY A 560 -25.32 -12.11 -29.56
CA GLY A 560 -26.39 -11.93 -28.59
C GLY A 560 -27.66 -11.41 -29.28
N SER A 561 -28.83 -11.67 -28.69
CA SER A 561 -30.10 -11.14 -29.20
C SER A 561 -30.04 -9.61 -29.29
N GLY A 562 -30.28 -9.06 -30.48
CA GLY A 562 -30.19 -7.61 -30.75
C GLY A 562 -28.87 -7.13 -31.40
N THR A 563 -27.96 -8.04 -31.74
CA THR A 563 -26.76 -7.69 -32.51
C THR A 563 -27.16 -7.31 -33.94
N SER A 564 -26.88 -6.07 -34.36
CA SER A 564 -27.08 -5.62 -35.74
C SER A 564 -25.81 -4.97 -36.24
N GLN A 565 -24.91 -5.75 -36.88
CA GLN A 565 -23.86 -5.24 -37.77
C GLN A 565 -22.98 -6.32 -38.42
N MET A 566 -22.19 -5.86 -39.40
CA MET A 566 -21.48 -6.60 -40.45
C MET A 566 -20.01 -6.90 -40.08
N ILE A 567 -19.56 -8.13 -40.31
CA ILE A 567 -18.14 -8.49 -40.33
C ILE A 567 -17.60 -8.22 -41.74
N ILE A 568 -16.54 -7.40 -41.87
CA ILE A 568 -15.91 -7.12 -43.16
C ILE A 568 -14.47 -7.64 -43.13
N GLY A 569 -14.24 -8.78 -43.78
CA GLY A 569 -12.92 -9.33 -44.05
C GLY A 569 -12.51 -9.11 -45.50
N PRO A 570 -11.21 -8.82 -45.79
CA PRO A 570 -10.73 -8.60 -47.15
C PRO A 570 -10.90 -9.83 -48.06
N ASP A 571 -10.94 -11.04 -47.48
CA ASP A 571 -11.06 -12.31 -48.20
C ASP A 571 -12.39 -13.07 -47.93
N GLN A 572 -13.29 -12.52 -47.11
CA GLN A 572 -14.52 -13.23 -46.67
C GLN A 572 -15.82 -12.75 -47.34
N GLY A 573 -15.75 -11.71 -48.19
CA GLY A 573 -16.97 -11.03 -48.67
C GLY A 573 -17.70 -10.31 -47.53
N ALA A 574 -18.72 -9.52 -47.86
CA ALA A 574 -19.58 -8.91 -46.84
C ALA A 574 -20.48 -10.01 -46.23
N VAL A 575 -20.34 -10.29 -44.93
CA VAL A 575 -21.29 -11.15 -44.22
C VAL A 575 -22.48 -10.30 -43.78
N THR A 576 -23.63 -10.48 -44.42
CA THR A 576 -24.87 -9.74 -44.11
C THR A 576 -25.74 -10.44 -43.09
N ASP A 577 -26.09 -9.67 -42.06
CA ASP A 577 -27.27 -9.69 -41.16
C ASP A 577 -27.78 -11.05 -40.63
N ASP A 578 -27.80 -11.16 -39.30
CA ASP A 578 -28.52 -12.19 -38.56
C ASP A 578 -30.04 -11.93 -38.65
N GLN A 579 -30.68 -12.60 -39.60
CA GLN A 579 -32.14 -12.58 -39.78
C GLN A 579 -32.78 -13.97 -39.57
N GLY A 580 -32.17 -14.87 -38.76
CA GLY A 580 -32.73 -16.22 -38.61
C GLY A 580 -32.19 -17.05 -37.45
N THR A 581 -33.03 -17.96 -36.95
CA THR A 581 -32.81 -18.82 -35.76
C THR A 581 -31.71 -19.90 -35.89
N GLU A 582 -30.85 -19.87 -36.91
CA GLU A 582 -29.77 -20.85 -37.08
C GLU A 582 -28.44 -20.14 -37.34
N ASN A 583 -27.61 -20.12 -36.29
CA ASN A 583 -26.26 -19.60 -36.29
C ASN A 583 -25.32 -20.55 -37.03
N THR A 584 -24.96 -20.23 -38.28
CA THR A 584 -23.75 -20.80 -38.90
C THR A 584 -23.14 -19.77 -39.84
N ILE A 585 -22.00 -19.22 -39.45
CA ILE A 585 -21.12 -18.44 -40.33
C ILE A 585 -19.98 -19.39 -40.75
N LEU A 586 -19.85 -19.61 -42.05
CA LEU A 586 -18.80 -20.42 -42.70
C LEU A 586 -17.49 -19.65 -42.85
#